data_AF-A0A2Z5PEQ9-F1
#
_entry.id   AF-A0A2Z5PEQ9-F1
#
_cell.length_a   1.000
_cell.length_b   1.000
_cell.length_c   1.000
_cell.angle_alpha   90.00
_cell.angle_beta   90.00
_cell.angle_gamma   90.00
#
_symmetry.space_group_name_H-M   'P 1'
#
loop_
_entity.id
_entity.type
_entity.pdbx_description
1 polymer ?
#
loop_
_entity_poly.entity_id
_entity_poly.type
_entity_poly.pdbx_seq_one_letter_code
_entity_poly.pdbx_strand_id
1 'polypeptide(L)' 'MLKKKKYYGRDPIKKLMNDPEKSEKIYKILFLVNIWVWFSMFIGAVIFVIWAYKFLSA' A
#
# COMPACT_ATOMS: atom_id res chain seq x y z
N MET A 1 -10.19 -5.65 24.62
CA MET A 1 -10.34 -4.45 23.76
C MET A 1 -9.47 -3.32 24.29
N LEU A 2 -8.38 -2.99 23.62
CA LEU A 2 -7.53 -1.85 23.99
C LEU A 2 -8.36 -0.56 23.87
N LYS A 3 -8.62 0.12 24.99
CA LYS A 3 -9.31 1.43 25.01
C LYS A 3 -8.46 2.44 24.23
N LYS A 4 -8.79 2.71 22.96
CA LYS A 4 -8.16 3.78 22.17
C LYS A 4 -8.48 5.12 22.83
N LYS A 5 -7.45 5.92 23.15
CA LYS A 5 -7.63 7.30 23.65
C LYS A 5 -8.32 8.12 22.56
N LYS A 6 -9.44 8.79 22.89
CA LYS A 6 -10.10 9.70 21.95
C LYS A 6 -9.12 10.80 21.53
N TYR A 7 -8.90 10.95 20.23
CA TYR A 7 -8.10 12.04 19.68
C TYR A 7 -8.91 13.34 19.71
N TYR A 8 -8.45 14.32 20.47
CA TYR A 8 -9.07 15.65 20.60
C TYR A 8 -8.33 16.75 19.82
N GLY A 9 -7.27 16.41 19.08
CA GLY A 9 -6.52 17.37 18.27
C GLY A 9 -7.30 17.86 17.05
N ARG A 10 -6.89 19.01 16.51
CA ARG A 10 -7.48 19.61 15.29
C ARG A 10 -7.07 18.92 13.99
N ASP A 11 -6.11 18.00 14.03
CA ASP A 11 -5.61 17.34 12.83
C ASP A 11 -6.69 16.43 12.20
N PRO A 12 -7.14 16.72 10.97
CA PRO A 12 -8.24 15.97 10.34
C PRO A 12 -7.86 14.51 10.03
N ILE A 13 -6.58 14.26 9.71
CA ILE A 13 -6.07 12.93 9.37
C ILE A 13 -6.10 12.00 10.58
N LYS A 14 -5.59 12.46 11.73
CA LYS A 14 -5.61 11.67 12.98
C LYS A 14 -7.02 11.48 13.50
N LYS A 15 -7.92 12.45 13.29
CA LYS A 15 -9.36 12.31 13.60
C LYS A 15 -10.02 11.20 12.77
N LEU A 16 -9.70 11.11 11.48
CA LEU A 16 -10.18 10.07 10.56
C LEU A 16 -9.67 8.66 10.92
N MET A 17 -8.39 8.53 11.28
CA MET A 17 -7.80 7.25 11.71
C MET A 17 -8.28 6.77 13.09
N ASN A 18 -8.80 7.68 13.91
CA ASN A 18 -9.33 7.35 15.21
C ASN A 18 -10.71 6.66 15.13
N ASP A 19 -11.40 6.81 13.99
CA ASP A 19 -12.63 6.09 13.68
C ASP A 19 -12.29 4.66 13.19
N PRO A 20 -12.60 3.60 13.95
CA PRO A 20 -12.16 2.25 13.63
C PRO A 20 -12.73 1.74 12.30
N GLU A 21 -13.98 2.08 11.98
CA GLU A 21 -14.65 1.64 10.75
C GLU A 21 -14.04 2.27 9.50
N LYS A 22 -13.69 3.57 9.56
CA LYS A 22 -13.06 4.28 8.44
C LYS A 22 -11.62 3.86 8.27
N SER A 23 -10.89 3.70 9.37
CA SER A 23 -9.51 3.22 9.35
C SER A 23 -9.42 1.84 8.68
N GLU A 24 -10.32 0.91 8.99
CA GLU A 24 -10.30 -0.44 8.40
C GLU A 24 -10.52 -0.42 6.88
N LYS A 25 -11.46 0.40 6.39
CA LYS A 25 -11.69 0.58 4.94
C LYS A 25 -10.45 1.14 4.24
N ILE A 26 -9.80 2.14 4.83
CA ILE A 26 -8.56 2.74 4.30
C ILE A 26 -7.44 1.69 4.26
N TYR A 27 -7.25 0.90 5.33
CA TYR A 27 -6.24 -0.16 5.35
C TYR A 27 -6.49 -1.23 4.29
N LYS A 28 -7.74 -1.66 4.08
CA LYS A 28 -8.08 -2.65 3.03
C LYS A 28 -7.73 -2.13 1.63
N ILE A 29 -8.05 -0.87 1.35
CA ILE A 29 -7.73 -0.24 0.06
C ILE A 29 -6.21 -0.13 -0.11
N LEU A 30 -5.50 0.38 0.90
CA LEU A 30 -4.04 0.49 0.85
C LEU A 30 -3.39 -0.88 0.68
N PHE A 31 -3.92 -1.92 1.31
CA PHE A 31 -3.43 -3.28 1.15
C PHE A 31 -3.57 -3.79 -0.29
N LEU A 32 -4.74 -3.60 -0.90
CA LEU A 32 -4.98 -3.95 -2.31
C LEU A 32 -4.06 -3.18 -3.26
N VAL A 33 -3.92 -1.86 -3.05
CA VAL A 33 -3.02 -1.01 -3.84
C VAL A 33 -1.57 -1.45 -3.66
N ASN A 34 -1.16 -1.79 -2.44
CA ASN A 34 0.20 -2.24 -2.16
C ASN A 34 0.51 -3.54 -2.90
N ILE A 35 -0.36 -4.54 -2.81
CA ILE A 35 -0.21 -5.79 -3.59
C ILE A 35 -0.15 -5.50 -5.09
N TRP A 36 -1.01 -4.62 -5.59
CA TRP A 36 -1.04 -4.25 -7.00
C TRP A 36 0.28 -3.61 -7.47
N VAL A 37 0.84 -2.69 -6.69
CA VAL A 37 2.11 -2.02 -6.98
C VAL A 37 3.28 -3.01 -6.94
N TRP A 38 3.32 -3.93 -5.98
CA TRP A 38 4.36 -4.96 -5.95
C TRP A 38 4.24 -5.92 -7.13
N PHE A 39 3.02 -6.27 -7.53
CA PHE A 39 2.77 -7.12 -8.67
C PHE A 39 3.21 -6.47 -9.99
N SER A 40 2.93 -5.17 -10.19
CA SER A 40 3.38 -4.44 -11.37
C SER A 40 4.91 -4.28 -11.41
N MET A 41 5.55 -4.00 -10.27
CA MET A 41 7.01 -4.00 -10.17
C MET A 41 7.61 -5.35 -10.51
N PHE A 42 7.02 -6.44 -10.03
CA PHE A 42 7.48 -7.80 -10.33
C PHE A 42 7.39 -8.12 -11.83
N ILE A 43 6.25 -7.82 -12.47
CA ILE A 43 6.08 -8.02 -13.92
C ILE A 43 7.10 -7.17 -14.70
N GLY A 44 7.27 -5.91 -14.32
CA GLY A 44 8.26 -5.03 -14.95
C GLY A 44 9.68 -5.58 -14.85
N ALA A 45 10.04 -6.11 -13.68
CA ALA A 45 11.33 -6.76 -13.46
C ALA A 45 11.52 -8.00 -14.34
N VAL A 46 10.51 -8.87 -14.46
CA VAL A 46 10.58 -10.05 -15.32
C VAL A 46 10.75 -9.67 -16.79
N ILE A 47 9.99 -8.70 -17.29
CA ILE A 47 10.11 -8.20 -18.67
C ILE A 47 11.52 -7.64 -18.90
N PHE A 48 12.02 -6.86 -17.95
CA PHE A 48 13.36 -6.27 -18.02
C PHE A 48 14.44 -7.36 -18.08
N VAL A 49 14.35 -8.40 -17.25
CA VAL A 49 15.30 -9.52 -17.26
C VAL A 49 15.26 -10.28 -18.59
N ILE A 50 14.07 -10.56 -19.14
CA ILE A 50 13.94 -11.23 -20.44
C ILE A 50 14.56 -10.38 -21.56
N TRP A 51 14.26 -9.08 -21.56
CA TRP A 51 14.84 -8.14 -22.52
C TRP A 51 16.36 -8.08 -22.38
N ALA A 52 16.87 -7.92 -21.16
CA ALA A 52 18.30 -7.87 -20.88
C ALA A 52 19.00 -9.16 -21.33
N TYR A 53 18.44 -10.32 -21.01
CA TYR A 53 18.98 -11.59 -21.48
C TYR A 53 19.05 -11.66 -23.01
N LYS A 54 18.00 -11.21 -23.71
CA LYS A 54 17.95 -11.26 -25.17
C LYS A 54 18.92 -10.30 -25.86
N PHE A 55 19.15 -9.11 -25.29
CA PHE A 55 19.87 -8.03 -25.96
C PHE A 55 21.26 -7.72 -25.39
N LEU A 56 21.53 -8.04 -24.12
CA LEU A 56 22.83 -7.83 -23.47
C LEU A 56 23.67 -9.12 -23.37
N SER A 57 23.08 -10.30 -23.60
CA SER A 57 23.82 -11.57 -23.67
C SER A 57 24.31 -11.90 -25.09
N ALA A 58 24.29 -10.92 -26.00
CA ALA A 58 24.90 -10.99 -27.33
C ALA A 58 26.44 -10.89 -27.24
#